data_AF-A0A3B9PMW0-F1
#
_entry.id   AF-A0A3B9PMW0-F1
#
_cell.length_a   1.000
_cell.length_b   1.000
_cell.length_c   1.000
_cell.angle_alpha   90.00
_cell.angle_beta   90.00
_cell.angle_gamma   90.00
#
_symmetry.space_group_name_H-M   'P 1'
#
loop_
_entity.id
_entity.type
_entity.pdbx_description
1 polymer ?
#
loop_
_entity_poly.entity_id
_entity_poly.type
_entity_poly.pdbx_seq_one_letter_code
_entity_poly.pdbx_strand_id
1 'polypeptide(L)'
;KMCIRDRPRPASPFNWTAIVFDGERYHYAHLNTRRSEPLVATADDNFIRRFSAPYLPVAMAQWEVRERFGNGSTRALAEQVWNAEDFAFYRWFAMFPVLDHAGEEGDGQVCVSFKDLRFLTPGRDRQPFIYGLCNAAGGWRLFEREAGGLRWIDPR
;
A
#
# COMPACT_ATOMS: atom_id res chain seq x y z
N LYS A 1 -8.32 14.75 -9.53
CA LYS A 1 -9.56 14.27 -8.86
C LYS A 1 -9.22 14.02 -7.40
N MET A 2 -9.74 14.83 -6.48
CA MET A 2 -9.62 14.59 -5.04
C MET A 2 -10.56 13.44 -4.68
N CYS A 3 -10.02 12.24 -4.44
CA CYS A 3 -10.79 11.10 -3.94
C CYS A 3 -10.49 10.93 -2.44
N ILE A 4 -11.16 11.71 -1.60
CA ILE A 4 -11.18 11.44 -0.15
C ILE A 4 -12.06 10.21 0.03
N ARG A 5 -11.47 9.05 0.33
CA ARG A 5 -12.25 7.87 0.69
C ARG A 5 -12.04 7.52 2.15
N ASP A 6 -13.02 7.93 2.92
CA ASP A 6 -13.18 7.69 4.34
C ASP A 6 -13.55 6.22 4.56
N ARG A 7 -12.64 5.42 5.12
CA ARG A 7 -12.93 4.07 5.61
C ARG A 7 -12.54 3.96 7.10
N PRO A 8 -13.49 3.76 8.03
CA PRO A 8 -13.16 3.59 9.43
C PRO A 8 -12.25 2.38 9.60
N ARG A 9 -11.17 2.54 10.36
CA ARG A 9 -10.23 1.46 10.63
C ARG A 9 -10.79 0.54 11.72
N PRO A 10 -10.42 -0.76 11.73
CA PRO A 10 -10.80 -1.64 12.82
C PRO A 10 -10.41 -1.01 14.17
N ALA A 11 -11.29 -1.13 15.16
CA ALA A 11 -11.15 -0.65 16.55
C ALA A 11 -11.48 0.83 16.85
N SER A 12 -11.72 1.73 15.88
CA SER A 12 -12.21 3.08 16.18
C SER A 12 -12.86 3.78 14.98
N PRO A 13 -14.09 4.34 15.13
CA PRO A 13 -14.73 5.14 14.08
C PRO A 13 -14.05 6.51 13.89
N PHE A 14 -13.08 6.86 14.73
CA PHE A 14 -12.37 8.15 14.68
C PHE A 14 -10.96 8.03 14.09
N ASN A 15 -10.48 6.81 13.81
CA ASN A 15 -9.16 6.59 13.20
C ASN A 15 -9.32 6.40 11.69
N TRP A 16 -8.71 7.30 10.92
CA TRP A 16 -8.84 7.38 9.47
C TRP A 16 -7.47 7.41 8.79
N THR A 17 -7.41 6.97 7.54
CA THR A 17 -6.29 7.27 6.65
C THR A 17 -6.81 8.17 5.54
N ALA A 18 -6.40 9.43 5.57
CA ALA A 18 -6.68 10.35 4.48
C ALA A 18 -5.69 10.08 3.35
N ILE A 19 -6.17 10.02 2.10
CA ILE A 19 -5.34 9.80 0.91
C ILE A 19 -5.78 10.80 -0.15
N VAL A 20 -4.83 11.51 -0.72
CA VAL A 20 -5.01 12.50 -1.79
C VAL A 20 -4.08 12.14 -2.94
N PHE A 21 -4.58 12.17 -4.17
CA PHE A 21 -3.79 11.95 -5.38
C PHE A 21 -3.66 13.27 -6.13
N ASP A 22 -2.44 13.76 -6.33
CA ASP A 22 -2.15 15.03 -6.99
C ASP A 22 -2.10 14.92 -8.53
N GLY A 23 -2.17 13.70 -9.07
CA GLY A 23 -2.02 13.41 -10.49
C GLY A 23 -0.78 12.56 -10.79
N GLU A 24 0.19 12.57 -9.89
CA GLU A 24 1.44 11.83 -10.01
C GLU A 24 1.73 10.96 -8.78
N ARG A 25 1.52 11.52 -7.58
CA ARG A 25 1.88 10.95 -6.29
C ARG A 25 0.70 10.93 -5.34
N TYR A 26 0.75 10.01 -4.39
CA TYR A 26 -0.17 9.95 -3.27
C TYR A 26 0.41 10.68 -2.07
N HIS A 27 -0.43 11.51 -1.46
CA HIS A 27 -0.22 12.12 -0.16
C HIS A 27 -1.16 11.42 0.81
N TYR A 28 -0.66 10.87 1.90
CA TYR A 28 -1.52 10.23 2.89
C TYR A 28 -1.12 10.55 4.32
N ALA A 29 -2.08 10.49 5.23
CA ALA A 29 -1.87 10.72 6.66
C ALA A 29 -2.80 9.83 7.49
N HIS A 30 -2.32 9.44 8.68
CA HIS A 30 -3.12 8.71 9.67
C HIS A 30 -3.67 9.69 10.71
N LEU A 31 -5.00 9.83 10.72
CA LEU A 31 -5.68 10.89 11.45
C LEU A 31 -6.63 10.34 12.50
N ASN A 32 -6.71 11.02 13.63
CA ASN A 32 -7.78 10.90 14.60
C ASN A 32 -8.65 12.16 14.57
N THR A 33 -9.94 12.01 14.27
CA THR A 33 -10.86 13.15 14.08
C THR A 33 -11.46 13.69 15.38
N ARG A 34 -11.18 13.06 16.53
CA ARG A 34 -11.74 13.43 17.84
C ARG A 34 -10.71 13.99 18.81
N ARG A 35 -9.44 13.58 18.72
CA ARG A 35 -8.38 14.00 19.64
C ARG A 35 -7.86 15.40 19.29
N SER A 36 -7.53 16.16 20.32
CA SER A 36 -6.75 17.41 20.23
C SER A 36 -5.26 17.19 20.50
N GLU A 37 -4.91 16.13 21.22
CA GLU A 37 -3.52 15.79 21.59
C GLU A 37 -3.11 14.39 21.11
N PRO A 38 -1.82 14.14 20.84
CA PRO A 38 -1.32 12.82 20.45
C PRO A 38 -1.55 11.78 21.54
N LEU A 39 -1.91 10.57 21.13
CA LEU A 39 -1.94 9.42 22.04
C LEU A 39 -0.53 8.85 22.15
N VAL A 40 0.10 9.03 23.31
CA VAL A 40 1.38 8.37 23.62
C VAL A 40 1.09 6.95 24.10
N ALA A 41 1.73 5.97 23.45
CA ALA A 41 1.68 4.57 23.85
C ALA A 41 3.07 4.03 24.19
N THR A 42 3.15 3.21 25.23
CA THR A 42 4.38 2.52 25.66
C THR A 42 4.35 1.03 25.27
N ALA A 43 5.45 0.31 25.49
CA ALA A 43 5.52 -1.12 25.21
C ALA A 43 4.56 -1.94 26.08
N ASP A 44 4.28 -1.48 27.31
CA ASP A 44 3.41 -2.14 28.29
C ASP A 44 1.92 -1.88 28.02
N ASP A 45 1.59 -0.96 27.11
CA ASP A 45 0.21 -0.65 26.76
C ASP A 45 -0.46 -1.79 25.98
N ASN A 46 -1.78 -1.90 26.18
CA ASN A 46 -2.59 -2.87 25.46
C ASN A 46 -2.55 -2.66 23.94
N PHE A 47 -2.87 -3.72 23.20
CA PHE A 47 -2.82 -3.74 21.74
C PHE A 47 -3.64 -2.61 21.10
N ILE A 48 -4.85 -2.34 21.58
CA ILE A 48 -5.75 -1.33 21.01
C ILE A 48 -5.13 0.07 21.13
N ARG A 49 -4.52 0.39 22.28
CA ARG A 49 -3.85 1.67 22.53
C ARG A 49 -2.63 1.84 21.64
N ARG A 50 -1.76 0.83 21.55
CA ARG A 50 -0.60 0.84 20.64
C ARG A 50 -1.01 0.97 19.18
N PHE A 51 -2.06 0.28 18.76
CA PHE A 51 -2.59 0.34 17.40
C PHE A 51 -3.26 1.70 17.06
N SER A 52 -3.77 2.40 18.07
CA SER A 52 -4.42 3.71 17.91
C SER A 52 -3.47 4.90 18.05
N ALA A 53 -2.26 4.70 18.57
CA ALA A 53 -1.29 5.76 18.81
C ALA A 53 -0.79 6.47 17.53
N PRO A 54 -0.58 5.76 16.40
CA PRO A 54 -0.11 6.40 15.16
C PRO A 54 -1.11 7.37 14.51
N TYR A 55 -2.37 7.39 14.95
CA TYR A 55 -3.39 8.28 14.40
C TYR A 55 -3.38 9.61 15.18
N LEU A 56 -2.83 10.65 14.55
CA LEU A 56 -2.63 11.96 15.16
C LEU A 56 -3.86 12.86 15.01
N PRO A 57 -4.09 13.83 15.93
CA PRO A 57 -5.06 14.89 15.75
C PRO A 57 -4.96 15.53 14.35
N VAL A 58 -6.09 15.94 13.76
CA VAL A 58 -6.12 16.55 12.42
C VAL A 58 -5.19 17.76 12.31
N ALA A 59 -5.13 18.60 13.34
CA ALA A 59 -4.25 19.78 13.38
C ALA A 59 -2.75 19.43 13.41
N MET A 60 -2.40 18.17 13.70
CA MET A 60 -1.03 17.65 13.79
C MET A 60 -0.78 16.58 12.71
N ALA A 61 -1.56 16.57 11.64
CA ALA A 61 -1.45 15.61 10.56
C ALA A 61 -0.02 15.55 10.00
N GLN A 62 0.57 14.36 10.04
CA GLN A 62 1.84 14.09 9.37
C GLN A 62 1.55 13.46 8.02
N TRP A 63 1.81 14.21 6.96
CA TRP A 63 1.61 13.77 5.58
C TRP A 63 2.85 13.07 5.05
N GLU A 64 2.65 11.88 4.50
CA GLU A 64 3.65 11.13 3.77
C GLU A 64 3.36 11.16 2.26
N VAL A 65 4.42 11.14 1.47
CA VAL A 65 4.33 11.10 0.00
C VAL A 65 4.82 9.75 -0.51
N ARG A 66 4.09 9.17 -1.47
CA ARG A 66 4.49 7.96 -2.19
C ARG A 66 4.20 8.09 -3.68
N GLU A 67 5.19 7.74 -4.49
CA GLU A 67 5.03 7.68 -5.93
C GLU A 67 4.33 6.39 -6.34
N ARG A 68 3.40 6.50 -7.28
CA ARG A 68 2.64 5.34 -7.75
C ARG A 68 3.54 4.26 -8.35
N PHE A 69 4.54 4.68 -9.12
CA PHE A 69 5.45 3.80 -9.87
C PHE A 69 6.89 3.87 -9.37
N GLY A 70 7.11 4.46 -8.19
CA GLY A 70 8.45 4.77 -7.69
C GLY A 70 9.17 5.83 -8.53
N ASN A 71 10.47 5.97 -8.24
CA ASN A 71 11.37 6.94 -8.89
C ASN A 71 12.59 6.21 -9.49
N GLY A 72 13.26 6.88 -10.43
CA GLY A 72 14.53 6.40 -10.98
C GLY A 72 14.38 5.34 -12.07
N SER A 73 15.36 4.43 -12.14
CA SER A 73 15.55 3.50 -13.27
C SER A 73 14.44 2.43 -13.39
N THR A 74 13.77 2.09 -12.30
CA THR A 74 12.73 1.04 -12.29
C THR A 74 11.33 1.56 -12.63
N ARG A 75 11.15 2.88 -12.76
CA ARG A 75 9.84 3.50 -13.03
C ARG A 75 9.21 2.99 -14.33
N ALA A 76 9.98 2.95 -15.43
CA ALA A 76 9.47 2.50 -16.73
C ALA A 76 9.00 1.03 -16.69
N LEU A 77 9.75 0.19 -15.98
CA LEU A 77 9.38 -1.21 -15.75
C LEU A 77 8.09 -1.32 -14.91
N ALA A 78 7.96 -0.50 -13.87
CA ALA A 78 6.74 -0.47 -13.05
C ALA A 78 5.51 -0.03 -13.88
N GLU A 79 5.66 0.99 -14.73
CA GLU A 79 4.61 1.43 -15.66
C GLU A 79 4.24 0.34 -16.67
N GLN A 80 5.23 -0.39 -17.20
CA GLN A 80 5.01 -1.51 -18.11
C GLN A 80 4.18 -2.62 -17.46
N VAL A 81 4.60 -3.09 -16.29
CA VAL A 81 3.86 -4.13 -15.53
C VAL A 81 2.47 -3.63 -15.14
N TRP A 82 2.37 -2.38 -14.70
CA TRP A 82 1.08 -1.81 -14.35
C TRP A 82 0.09 -1.88 -15.52
N ASN A 83 0.54 -1.62 -16.75
CA ASN A 83 -0.32 -1.58 -17.93
C ASN A 83 -0.51 -2.95 -18.64
N ALA A 84 0.18 -4.00 -18.21
CA ALA A 84 0.06 -5.33 -18.82
C ALA A 84 -1.35 -5.93 -18.64
N GLU A 85 -1.88 -6.59 -19.67
CA GLU A 85 -3.20 -7.25 -19.63
C GLU A 85 -3.32 -8.24 -18.46
N ASP A 86 -2.27 -9.02 -18.19
CA ASP A 86 -2.22 -10.00 -17.08
C ASP A 86 -2.40 -9.36 -15.70
N PHE A 87 -2.21 -8.03 -15.59
CA PHE A 87 -2.38 -7.26 -14.35
C PHE A 87 -3.74 -6.54 -14.25
N ALA A 88 -4.63 -6.72 -15.23
CA ALA A 88 -5.92 -6.02 -15.30
C ALA A 88 -6.80 -6.24 -14.06
N PHE A 89 -6.82 -7.47 -13.52
CA PHE A 89 -7.54 -7.79 -12.30
C PHE A 89 -7.11 -6.89 -11.13
N TYR A 90 -5.79 -6.77 -10.90
CA TYR A 90 -5.31 -5.97 -9.79
C TYR A 90 -5.55 -4.48 -10.03
N ARG A 91 -5.41 -4.00 -11.28
CA ARG A 91 -5.76 -2.62 -11.63
C ARG A 91 -7.22 -2.29 -11.32
N TRP A 92 -8.14 -3.22 -11.56
CA TRP A 92 -9.56 -3.07 -11.23
C TRP A 92 -9.80 -3.11 -9.72
N PHE A 93 -9.10 -3.98 -9.00
CA PHE A 93 -9.21 -4.13 -7.55
C PHE A 93 -8.64 -2.93 -6.78
N ALA A 94 -7.48 -2.42 -7.22
CA ALA A 94 -6.71 -1.40 -6.52
C ALA A 94 -7.30 -0.01 -6.71
N MET A 95 -7.39 0.74 -5.62
CA MET A 95 -7.89 2.11 -5.60
C MET A 95 -6.76 3.12 -5.40
N PHE A 96 -5.79 2.79 -4.54
CA PHE A 96 -4.64 3.64 -4.28
C PHE A 96 -3.34 2.82 -4.44
N PRO A 97 -3.08 2.29 -5.66
CA PRO A 97 -1.91 1.46 -5.93
C PRO A 97 -0.62 2.27 -5.78
N VAL A 98 0.36 1.70 -5.10
CA VAL A 98 1.74 2.21 -5.03
C VAL A 98 2.71 1.07 -5.25
N LEU A 99 3.86 1.38 -5.85
CA LEU A 99 4.92 0.42 -6.05
C LEU A 99 5.37 -0.14 -4.69
N ASP A 100 5.46 -1.46 -4.62
CA ASP A 100 5.98 -2.18 -3.46
C ASP A 100 7.40 -2.66 -3.71
N HIS A 101 7.64 -3.27 -4.87
CA HIS A 101 8.95 -3.77 -5.28
C HIS A 101 9.08 -3.71 -6.81
N ALA A 102 10.28 -3.41 -7.30
CA ALA A 102 10.66 -3.58 -8.70
C ALA A 102 12.14 -3.97 -8.76
N GLY A 103 12.45 -5.14 -9.28
CA GLY A 103 13.82 -5.66 -9.32
C GLY A 103 13.86 -7.16 -9.56
N GLU A 104 15.05 -7.73 -9.42
CA GLU A 104 15.23 -9.18 -9.47
C GLU A 104 14.76 -9.84 -8.17
N GLU A 105 14.05 -10.95 -8.31
CA GLU A 105 13.70 -11.87 -7.23
C GLU A 105 14.70 -13.02 -7.15
N GLY A 106 14.56 -13.89 -6.13
CA GLY A 106 15.56 -14.90 -5.78
C GLY A 106 15.93 -15.93 -6.86
N ASP A 107 15.18 -16.01 -7.95
CA ASP A 107 15.44 -16.85 -9.13
C ASP A 107 16.00 -16.06 -10.34
N GLY A 108 16.35 -14.79 -10.13
CA GLY A 108 16.83 -13.86 -11.16
C GLY A 108 15.73 -13.31 -12.06
N GLN A 109 14.45 -13.63 -11.79
CA GLN A 109 13.34 -13.05 -12.53
C GLN A 109 13.13 -11.61 -12.13
N VAL A 110 12.98 -10.75 -13.14
CA VAL A 110 12.59 -9.35 -12.91
C VAL A 110 11.09 -9.31 -12.58
N CYS A 111 10.77 -8.87 -11.38
CA CYS A 111 9.42 -8.82 -10.86
C CYS A 111 9.07 -7.40 -10.41
N VAL A 112 7.81 -7.03 -10.60
CA VAL A 112 7.24 -5.79 -10.07
C VAL A 112 5.98 -6.14 -9.30
N SER A 113 5.88 -5.66 -8.06
CA SER A 113 4.66 -5.76 -7.26
C SER A 113 4.15 -4.40 -6.80
N PHE A 114 2.83 -4.34 -6.64
CA PHE A 114 2.09 -3.20 -6.14
C PHE A 114 1.33 -3.59 -4.88
N LYS A 115 1.20 -2.61 -3.99
CA LYS A 115 0.31 -2.66 -2.83
C LYS A 115 -0.69 -1.52 -2.90
N ASP A 116 -1.73 -1.61 -2.10
CA ASP A 116 -2.76 -0.59 -2.03
C ASP A 116 -2.78 0.09 -0.66
N LEU A 117 -2.70 1.43 -0.64
CA LEU A 117 -2.65 2.23 0.58
C LEU A 117 -3.87 2.04 1.50
N ARG A 118 -5.01 1.55 0.99
CA ARG A 118 -6.17 1.17 1.82
C ARG A 118 -5.82 0.14 2.88
N PHE A 119 -4.82 -0.71 2.64
CA PHE A 119 -4.41 -1.79 3.55
C PHE A 119 -3.18 -1.44 4.38
N LEU A 120 -2.53 -0.30 4.12
CA LEU A 120 -1.45 0.22 4.96
C LEU A 120 -1.99 0.54 6.34
N THR A 121 -1.62 -0.24 7.35
CA THR A 121 -2.15 -0.09 8.71
C THR A 121 -0.98 0.09 9.67
N PRO A 122 -0.86 1.26 10.33
CA PRO A 122 0.20 1.48 11.30
C PRO A 122 0.20 0.40 12.39
N GLY A 123 1.38 -0.04 12.81
CA GLY A 123 1.53 -1.06 13.84
C GLY A 123 1.16 -2.48 13.40
N ARG A 124 0.98 -2.73 12.10
CA ARG A 124 0.84 -4.08 11.54
C ARG A 124 2.09 -4.44 10.74
N ASP A 125 2.72 -5.56 11.10
CA ASP A 125 3.98 -5.99 10.48
C ASP A 125 3.82 -6.46 9.04
N ARG A 126 2.58 -6.79 8.61
CA ARG A 126 2.31 -7.35 7.29
C ARG A 126 1.18 -6.60 6.59
N GLN A 127 1.44 -6.24 5.35
CA GLN A 127 0.44 -5.69 4.44
C GLN A 127 -0.12 -6.83 3.55
N PRO A 128 -1.43 -7.09 3.59
CA PRO A 128 -2.05 -8.06 2.69
C PRO A 128 -2.22 -7.46 1.28
N PHE A 129 -2.56 -8.32 0.31
CA PHE A 129 -2.97 -7.93 -1.04
C PHE A 129 -1.90 -7.20 -1.84
N ILE A 130 -0.68 -7.74 -1.79
CA ILE A 130 0.43 -7.30 -2.62
C ILE A 130 0.47 -8.23 -3.84
N TYR A 131 0.23 -7.69 -5.04
CA TYR A 131 0.21 -8.49 -6.28
C TYR A 131 1.24 -7.94 -7.25
N GLY A 132 1.76 -8.80 -8.11
CA GLY A 132 2.75 -8.40 -9.10
C GLY A 132 2.84 -9.32 -10.29
N LEU A 133 3.66 -8.92 -11.25
CA LEU A 133 4.04 -9.73 -12.39
C LEU A 133 5.55 -9.97 -12.34
N CYS A 134 5.95 -11.22 -12.59
CA CYS A 134 7.34 -11.58 -12.88
C CYS A 134 7.49 -11.85 -14.36
N ASN A 135 8.62 -11.46 -14.93
CA ASN A 135 8.97 -11.81 -16.30
C ASN A 135 9.23 -13.34 -16.37
N ALA A 136 8.49 -14.03 -17.23
CA ALA A 136 8.59 -15.46 -17.44
C ALA A 136 8.77 -15.79 -18.93
N ALA A 137 9.24 -17.01 -19.22
CA ALA A 137 9.33 -17.48 -20.60
C ALA A 137 7.91 -17.54 -21.22
N GLY A 138 7.62 -16.61 -22.12
CA GLY A 138 6.32 -16.49 -22.79
C GLY A 138 5.43 -15.34 -22.32
N GLY A 139 5.89 -14.49 -21.40
CA GLY A 139 5.16 -13.28 -21.00
C GLY A 139 5.25 -12.97 -19.51
N TRP A 140 4.26 -12.26 -19.00
CA TRP A 140 4.16 -11.93 -17.59
C TRP A 140 3.44 -13.03 -16.81
N ARG A 141 3.93 -13.34 -15.61
CA ARG A 141 3.28 -14.30 -14.71
C ARG A 141 2.80 -13.62 -13.43
N LEU A 142 1.52 -13.76 -13.14
CA LEU A 142 0.87 -13.18 -11.96
C LEU A 142 1.24 -13.89 -10.67
N PHE A 143 1.50 -13.12 -9.63
CA PHE A 143 1.71 -13.61 -8.27
C PHE A 143 1.04 -12.72 -7.22
N GLU A 144 0.80 -13.29 -6.05
CA GLU A 144 0.62 -12.59 -4.78
C GLU A 144 1.87 -12.74 -3.92
N ARG A 145 2.35 -11.64 -3.34
CA ARG A 145 3.46 -11.67 -2.38
C ARG A 145 2.91 -11.98 -1.00
N GLU A 146 3.40 -13.06 -0.42
CA GLU A 146 3.09 -13.49 0.94
C GLU A 146 4.34 -13.44 1.81
N ALA A 147 4.17 -13.58 3.13
CA ALA A 147 5.29 -13.53 4.06
C ALA A 147 6.36 -14.61 3.81
N GLY A 148 6.00 -15.71 3.16
CA GLY A 148 6.89 -16.82 2.83
C GLY A 148 7.45 -16.81 1.40
N GLY A 149 7.13 -15.79 0.58
CA GLY A 149 7.58 -15.71 -0.81
C GLY A 149 6.46 -15.37 -1.80
N LEU A 150 6.64 -15.78 -3.05
CA LEU A 150 5.68 -15.51 -4.13
C LEU A 150 4.72 -16.69 -4.29
N ARG A 151 3.42 -16.42 -4.23
CA ARG A 151 2.36 -17.37 -4.56
C ARG A 151 1.88 -17.10 -5.99
N TRP A 152 2.17 -18.02 -6.90
CA TRP A 152 1.74 -17.91 -8.30
C TRP A 152 0.21 -18.04 -8.44
N ILE A 153 -0.37 -17.20 -9.29
CA ILE A 153 -1.81 -17.18 -9.58
C ILE A 153 -2.01 -17.50 -11.05
N ASP A 154 -2.89 -18.46 -11.31
CA ASP A 154 -3.33 -18.81 -12.65
C ASP A 154 -4.69 -18.16 -12.90
N PRO A 155 -4.78 -17.09 -13.71
CA PRO A 155 -6.04 -16.46 -14.05
C PRO A 155 -6.80 -17.36 -15.02
N ARG A 156 -7.67 -18.23 -14.48
CA ARG A 156 -8.66 -18.96 -15.28
C ARG A 156 -9.78 -18.06 -15.73
#